data_AF-A0A1H9QJS7-F1
#
_entry.id   AF-A0A1H9QJS7-F1
#
_cell.length_a   1.000
_cell.length_b   1.000
_cell.length_c   1.000
_cell.angle_alpha   90.00
_cell.angle_beta   90.00
_cell.angle_gamma   90.00
#
_symmetry.space_group_name_H-M   'P 1'
#
loop_
_entity.id
_entity.type
_entity.pdbx_description
1 polymer ?
#
loop_
_entity_poly.entity_id
_entity_poly.type
_entity_poly.pdbx_seq_one_letter_code
_entity_poly.pdbx_strand_id
1 'polypeptide(L)' 'MAKTDNVRAFRELYELILFYAEQRDQPAPEGFDFYAELRRCCDELNLDADDLIDEFDLDFKSS' A
#
# COMPACT_ATOMS: atom_id res chain seq x y z
N MET A 1 -9.49 -0.85 18.61
CA MET A 1 -8.61 -1.92 18.09
C MET A 1 -7.49 -2.16 19.09
N ALA A 2 -6.97 -3.38 19.20
CA ALA A 2 -5.85 -3.64 20.11
C ALA A 2 -4.59 -2.98 19.53
N LYS A 3 -3.71 -2.46 20.39
CA LYS A 3 -2.49 -1.76 20.00
C LYS A 3 -1.61 -2.59 19.04
N THR A 4 -1.71 -3.91 19.12
CA THR A 4 -0.99 -4.89 18.30
C THR A 4 -1.50 -4.96 16.86
N ASP A 5 -2.78 -4.69 16.62
CA ASP A 5 -3.39 -4.79 15.28
C ASP A 5 -2.89 -3.65 14.39
N ASN A 6 -2.77 -2.44 14.94
CA ASN A 6 -2.24 -1.27 14.22
C ASN A 6 -0.77 -1.46 13.82
N VAL A 7 0.03 -2.14 14.65
CA VAL A 7 1.45 -2.41 14.30
C VAL A 7 1.54 -3.38 13.14
N ARG A 8 0.63 -4.36 13.06
CA ARG A 8 0.55 -5.28 11.92
C ARG A 8 0.14 -4.54 10.64
N ALA A 9 -0.94 -3.75 10.69
CA ALA A 9 -1.39 -2.96 9.55
C ALA A 9 -0.31 -2.00 9.04
N PHE A 10 0.43 -1.36 9.96
CA PHE A 10 1.57 -0.51 9.59
C PHE A 10 2.69 -1.28 8.89
N ARG A 11 3.02 -2.48 9.40
CA ARG A 11 4.02 -3.33 8.77
C ARG A 11 3.60 -3.73 7.36
N GLU A 12 2.34 -4.14 7.17
CA GLU A 12 1.79 -4.51 5.87
C GLU A 12 1.83 -3.33 4.89
N LEU A 13 1.41 -2.14 5.32
CA LEU A 13 1.52 -0.91 4.52
C LEU A 13 2.96 -0.59 4.11
N TYR A 14 3.90 -0.72 5.05
CA TYR A 14 5.32 -0.50 4.77
C TYR A 14 5.88 -1.51 3.76
N GLU A 15 5.51 -2.80 3.89
CA GLU A 15 5.89 -3.84 2.94
C GLU A 15 5.31 -3.57 1.54
N LEU A 16 4.08 -3.05 1.44
CA LEU A 16 3.49 -2.61 0.17
C LEU A 16 4.28 -1.46 -0.46
N ILE A 17 4.61 -0.42 0.30
CA ILE A 17 5.37 0.73 -0.21
C ILE A 17 6.75 0.27 -0.72
N LEU A 18 7.42 -0.63 0.00
CA LEU A 18 8.69 -1.22 -0.45
C LEU A 18 8.50 -2.07 -1.72
N PHE A 19 7.46 -2.90 -1.76
CA PHE A 19 7.15 -3.72 -2.93
C PHE A 19 6.95 -2.83 -4.17
N TYR A 20 6.21 -1.73 -4.04
CA TYR A 20 6.06 -0.76 -5.13
C TYR A 20 7.40 -0.17 -5.54
N ALA A 21 8.24 0.26 -4.61
CA ALA A 21 9.54 0.84 -4.93
C ALA A 21 10.47 -0.15 -5.68
N GLU A 22 10.42 -1.44 -5.33
CA GLU A 22 11.22 -2.49 -5.98
C GLU A 22 10.66 -2.93 -7.34
N GLN A 23 9.32 -2.89 -7.49
CA GLN A 23 8.60 -3.45 -8.64
C GLN A 23 7.95 -2.39 -9.52
N ARG A 24 8.21 -1.10 -9.30
CA ARG A 24 7.58 0.04 -10.00
C ARG A 24 7.62 -0.11 -11.53
N ASP A 25 8.73 -0.64 -12.04
CA ASP A 25 8.97 -0.83 -13.47
C ASP A 25 8.60 -2.23 -13.99
N GLN A 26 7.97 -3.06 -13.15
CA GLN A 26 7.57 -4.42 -13.47
C GLN A 26 6.04 -4.55 -13.53
N PRO A 27 5.50 -5.43 -14.39
CA PRO A 27 4.08 -5.72 -14.38
C PRO A 27 3.66 -6.27 -13.01
N ALA A 28 2.53 -5.78 -12.51
CA ALA A 28 1.97 -6.29 -11.27
C ALA A 28 1.78 -7.83 -11.35
N PRO A 29 2.10 -8.58 -10.28
CA PRO A 29 1.86 -10.02 -10.24
C PRO A 29 0.40 -10.34 -10.56
N GLU A 30 0.15 -11.41 -11.33
CA GLU A 30 -1.22 -11.85 -11.62
C GLU A 30 -2.00 -12.10 -10.33
N GLY A 31 -3.16 -11.46 -10.21
CA GLY A 31 -4.06 -11.58 -9.05
C GLY A 31 -3.68 -10.71 -7.86
N PHE A 32 -2.64 -9.88 -7.95
CA PHE A 32 -2.28 -8.92 -6.90
C PHE A 32 -2.85 -7.53 -7.22
N ASP A 33 -3.79 -7.08 -6.39
CA ASP A 33 -4.33 -5.71 -6.45
C ASP A 33 -3.67 -4.85 -5.36
N PHE A 34 -2.59 -4.18 -5.76
CA PHE A 34 -1.81 -3.31 -4.88
C PHE A 34 -2.67 -2.23 -4.20
N TYR A 35 -3.57 -1.60 -4.97
CA TYR A 35 -4.37 -0.49 -4.48
C TYR A 35 -5.45 -0.96 -3.50
N ALA A 36 -6.02 -2.14 -3.72
CA ALA A 36 -6.95 -2.73 -2.77
C ALA A 36 -6.29 -3.02 -1.42
N GLU A 37 -5.09 -3.62 -1.41
CA GLU A 37 -4.36 -3.92 -0.18
C GLU A 37 -3.89 -2.64 0.54
N LEU A 38 -3.45 -1.62 -0.21
CA LEU A 38 -3.07 -0.33 0.34
C LEU A 38 -4.26 0.36 1.03
N ARG A 39 -5.42 0.41 0.37
CA ARG A 39 -6.65 0.98 0.94
C ARG A 39 -7.09 0.23 2.20
N ARG A 40 -7.01 -1.11 2.22
CA ARG A 40 -7.30 -1.91 3.43
C ARG A 40 -6.39 -1.51 4.60
N CYS A 41 -5.08 -1.39 4.36
CA CYS A 41 -4.14 -1.00 5.41
C CYS A 41 -4.40 0.44 5.89
N CYS A 42 -4.71 1.37 4.98
CA CYS A 42 -5.08 2.74 5.30
C CYS A 42 -6.35 2.81 6.15
N ASP A 43 -7.39 2.03 5.82
CA ASP A 43 -8.63 1.95 6.61
C ASP A 43 -8.37 1.44 8.04
N GLU A 44 -7.54 0.41 8.19
CA GLU A 44 -7.14 -0.14 9.51
C GLU A 44 -6.35 0.88 10.35
N LEU A 45 -5.57 1.74 9.71
CA LEU A 45 -4.76 2.77 10.35
C LEU A 45 -5.47 4.13 10.46
N ASN A 46 -6.68 4.26 9.92
CA ASN A 46 -7.41 5.52 9.79
C ASN A 46 -6.57 6.61 9.09
N LEU A 47 -6.01 6.25 7.93
CA LEU A 47 -5.28 7.12 7.01
C LEU A 47 -6.09 7.34 5.74
N ASP A 48 -5.95 8.52 5.12
CA ASP A 48 -6.48 8.75 3.78
C ASP A 48 -5.56 8.05 2.76
N ALA A 49 -6.12 7.13 1.98
CA ALA A 49 -5.36 6.36 1.01
C ALA A 49 -4.94 7.19 -0.20
N ASP A 50 -5.75 8.17 -0.60
CA ASP A 50 -5.46 9.02 -1.76
C ASP A 50 -4.32 9.99 -1.41
N ASP A 51 -4.37 10.60 -0.22
CA ASP A 51 -3.24 11.40 0.30
C ASP A 51 -1.94 10.58 0.38
N LEU A 52 -2.03 9.32 0.81
CA LEU A 52 -0.85 8.45 0.91
C LEU A 52 -0.28 8.07 -0.46
N ILE A 53 -1.14 7.84 -1.46
CA ILE A 53 -0.70 7.58 -2.84
C ILE A 53 0.05 8.79 -3.39
N ASP A 54 -0.49 10.00 -3.18
CA ASP A 54 0.09 11.24 -3.66
C ASP A 54 1.42 11.57 -2.98
N GLU A 55 1.48 11.48 -1.64
CA GLU A 55 2.70 11.79 -0.86
C GLU A 55 3.86 10.81 -1.15
N PHE A 56 3.56 9.57 -1.55
CA PHE A 56 4.57 8.53 -1.83
C PHE A 56 4.77 8.24 -3.33
N ASP A 57 4.12 8.98 -4.24
CA ASP A 57 4.20 8.79 -5.71
C ASP A 57 3.90 7.33 -6.13
N LEU A 58 2.87 6.73 -5.54
CA LEU A 58 2.48 5.31 -5.71
C LEU A 58 1.60 5.07 -6.97
N ASP A 59 1.96 5.70 -8.08
CA ASP A 59 1.24 5.59 -9.35
C ASP A 59 1.93 4.62 -10.31
N PHE A 60 1.38 3.40 -10.43
CA PHE A 60 1.79 2.45 -11.45
C PHE A 60 1.43 3.02 -12.83
N LYS A 61 2.44 3.54 -13.53
CA LYS A 61 2.25 3.99 -14.92
C LYS A 61 1.78 2.81 -15.77
N SER A 62 0.52 2.84 -16.16
CA SER A 62 0.00 2.02 -17.24
C SER A 62 0.68 2.52 -18.53
N SER A 63 1.76 1.84 -18.96
CA SER A 63 2.34 1.99 -20.30
C SER A 63 1.69 1.02 -21.27
#